data_AF-A0A920BLM0-F1
#
_entry.id   AF-A0A920BLM0-F1
#
_cell.length_a   1.000
_cell.length_b   1.000
_cell.length_c   1.000
_cell.angle_alpha   90.00
_cell.angle_beta   90.00
_cell.angle_gamma   90.00
#
_symmetry.space_group_name_H-M   'P 1'
#
loop_
_entity.id
_entity.type
_entity.pdbx_description
1 polymer ?
#
loop_
_entity_poly.entity_id
_entity_poly.type
_entity_poly.pdbx_seq_one_letter_code
_entity_poly.pdbx_strand_id
1 'polypeptide(L)'
;MGDQNSDITIAIDPQTTDDDFDGLANTVIPVLTIDDDIAGFTVIQTGGDTVVSEDGTEDTFAIVLNAQPTSNVEITITQPQDVIPVENQLLNANISDEASISIQH
;
A
#
# COMPACT_ATOMS: atom_id res chain seq x y z
N MET A 1 -8.85 -1.62 -1.81
CA MET A 1 -8.56 -2.56 -2.89
C MET A 1 -9.88 -3.00 -3.48
N GLY A 2 -9.98 -2.85 -4.78
CA GLY A 2 -11.17 -3.06 -5.58
C GLY A 2 -12.02 -1.80 -5.73
N ASP A 3 -12.78 -1.80 -6.82
CA ASP A 3 -13.72 -0.75 -7.17
C ASP A 3 -14.70 -0.46 -6.02
N GLN A 4 -15.00 0.81 -5.80
CA GLN A 4 -15.91 1.28 -4.76
C GLN A 4 -17.21 1.78 -5.37
N ASN A 5 -18.33 1.27 -4.88
CA ASN A 5 -19.65 1.78 -5.21
C ASN A 5 -20.07 2.86 -4.21
N SER A 6 -20.66 3.93 -4.70
CA SER A 6 -21.25 4.99 -3.88
C SER A 6 -22.49 5.53 -4.58
N ASP A 7 -23.44 6.07 -3.81
CA ASP A 7 -24.67 6.62 -4.35
C ASP A 7 -24.72 8.13 -4.13
N ILE A 8 -25.05 8.88 -5.18
CA ILE A 8 -25.47 10.28 -5.06
C ILE A 8 -26.99 10.29 -4.99
N THR A 9 -27.54 10.80 -3.89
CA THR A 9 -28.99 10.99 -3.74
C THR A 9 -29.33 12.45 -3.93
N ILE A 10 -30.25 12.73 -4.87
CA ILE A 10 -30.83 14.04 -5.09
C ILE A 10 -32.28 14.00 -4.58
N ALA A 11 -32.60 14.89 -3.65
CA ALA A 11 -33.92 15.00 -3.04
C ALA A 11 -34.32 16.47 -2.91
N ILE A 12 -35.63 16.72 -2.93
CA ILE A 12 -36.22 18.02 -2.60
C ILE A 12 -36.39 18.10 -1.07
N ASP A 13 -36.13 19.27 -0.48
CA ASP A 13 -36.36 19.51 0.94
C ASP A 13 -37.81 20.01 1.16
N PRO A 14 -38.71 19.18 1.71
CA PRO A 14 -40.11 19.55 1.87
C PRO A 14 -40.35 20.58 2.99
N GLN A 15 -39.33 20.91 3.81
CA GLN A 15 -39.51 21.86 4.90
C GLN A 15 -39.30 23.32 4.47
N THR A 16 -38.64 23.53 3.34
CA THR A 16 -38.18 24.86 2.92
C THR A 16 -38.51 25.19 1.47
N THR A 17 -39.20 24.29 0.75
CA THR A 17 -39.53 24.45 -0.67
C THR A 17 -41.05 24.36 -0.90
N ASP A 18 -41.48 24.21 -2.15
CA ASP A 18 -42.88 24.26 -2.56
C ASP A 18 -43.57 22.90 -2.33
N ASP A 19 -44.62 22.89 -1.51
CA ASP A 19 -45.39 21.71 -1.10
C ASP A 19 -45.90 20.87 -2.29
N ASP A 20 -46.12 21.45 -3.47
CA ASP A 20 -46.56 20.72 -4.67
C ASP A 20 -45.52 19.68 -5.13
N PHE A 21 -44.25 19.82 -4.71
CA PHE A 21 -43.14 18.93 -5.07
C PHE A 21 -42.76 17.92 -3.97
N ASP A 22 -43.38 18.00 -2.80
CA ASP A 22 -43.07 17.14 -1.63
C ASP A 22 -43.31 15.65 -1.90
N GLY A 23 -44.20 15.33 -2.84
CA GLY A 23 -44.53 13.95 -3.23
C GLY A 23 -43.53 13.31 -4.20
N LEU A 24 -42.52 14.04 -4.67
CA LEU A 24 -41.56 13.51 -5.64
C LEU A 24 -40.55 12.57 -4.98
N ALA A 25 -40.28 11.44 -5.65
CA ALA A 25 -39.30 10.48 -5.20
C ALA A 25 -37.86 10.97 -5.44
N ASN A 26 -36.95 10.56 -4.54
CA ASN A 26 -35.53 10.82 -4.66
C ASN A 26 -34.96 10.17 -5.92
N THR A 27 -34.01 10.84 -6.56
CA THR A 27 -33.21 10.25 -7.64
C THR A 27 -31.90 9.74 -7.07
N VAL A 28 -31.58 8.47 -7.34
CA VAL A 28 -30.30 7.85 -6.92
C VAL A 28 -29.45 7.61 -8.17
N ILE A 29 -28.22 8.11 -8.13
CA ILE A 29 -27.23 7.92 -9.20
C ILE A 29 -26.10 7.05 -8.63
N PRO A 30 -25.93 5.81 -9.12
CA PRO A 30 -24.80 4.98 -8.72
C PRO A 30 -23.51 5.52 -9.34
N VAL A 31 -22.46 5.56 -8.54
CA VAL A 31 -21.09 5.93 -8.91
C VAL A 31 -20.19 4.74 -8.64
N LEU A 32 -19.35 4.42 -9.63
CA LEU A 32 -18.29 3.42 -9.53
C LEU A 32 -16.95 4.15 -9.56
N THR A 33 -16.19 4.07 -8.48
CA THR A 33 -14.78 4.46 -8.45
C THR A 33 -13.94 3.24 -8.77
N ILE A 34 -13.25 3.23 -9.91
CA ILE A 34 -12.42 2.10 -10.34
C ILE A 34 -11.09 2.13 -9.58
N ASP A 35 -10.69 0.99 -9.03
CA ASP A 35 -9.35 0.79 -8.46
C ASP A 35 -8.43 0.24 -9.56
N ASP A 36 -7.47 1.05 -9.99
CA ASP A 36 -6.51 0.69 -11.04
C ASP A 36 -5.12 0.32 -10.48
N ASP A 37 -4.99 0.21 -9.16
CA ASP A 37 -3.79 -0.28 -8.49
C ASP A 37 -3.59 -1.78 -8.75
N ILE A 38 -2.38 -2.16 -9.19
CA ILE A 38 -1.99 -3.57 -9.37
C ILE A 38 -1.18 -4.03 -8.16
N ALA A 39 -1.69 -5.03 -7.43
CA ALA A 39 -0.98 -5.61 -6.30
C ALA A 39 0.40 -6.16 -6.70
N GLY A 40 1.42 -5.79 -5.93
CA GLY A 40 2.80 -6.20 -6.16
C GLY A 40 3.77 -5.46 -5.23
N PHE A 41 5.05 -5.78 -5.36
CA PHE A 41 6.12 -5.02 -4.71
C PHE A 41 7.30 -4.85 -5.67
N THR A 42 8.07 -3.80 -5.47
CA THR A 42 9.30 -3.49 -6.19
C THR A 42 10.45 -3.43 -5.21
N VAL A 43 11.57 -4.09 -5.55
CA VAL A 43 12.82 -3.99 -4.80
C VAL A 43 13.73 -2.98 -5.50
N ILE A 44 14.22 -1.99 -4.76
CA ILE A 44 15.12 -0.94 -5.27
C ILE A 44 16.45 -1.10 -4.54
N GLN A 45 17.49 -1.52 -5.25
CA GLN A 45 18.85 -1.68 -4.71
C GLN A 45 19.60 -0.36 -4.83
N THR A 46 20.29 0.08 -3.78
CA THR A 46 21.13 1.27 -3.90
C THR A 46 22.30 1.00 -4.84
N GLY A 47 22.44 1.80 -5.91
CA GLY A 47 23.52 1.62 -6.89
C GLY A 47 23.28 0.53 -7.94
N GLY A 48 22.11 -0.12 -7.94
CA GLY A 48 21.67 -1.04 -9.00
C GLY A 48 22.05 -2.51 -8.80
N ASP A 49 22.78 -2.83 -7.74
CA ASP A 49 23.12 -4.18 -7.31
C ASP A 49 23.19 -4.20 -5.78
N THR A 50 23.09 -5.39 -5.16
CA THR A 50 23.38 -5.56 -3.73
C THR A 50 24.73 -6.22 -3.52
N VAL A 51 25.75 -5.43 -3.17
CA VAL A 51 27.14 -5.90 -3.01
C VAL A 51 27.72 -5.39 -1.71
N VAL A 52 28.19 -6.32 -0.89
CA VAL A 52 28.94 -6.04 0.35
C VAL A 52 30.29 -6.78 0.33
N SER A 53 31.23 -6.32 1.13
CA SER A 53 32.62 -6.77 1.21
C SER A 53 33.07 -6.89 2.67
N GLU A 54 34.00 -7.80 2.93
CA GLU A 54 34.51 -8.11 4.29
C GLU A 54 35.29 -6.95 4.93
N ASP A 55 35.59 -5.91 4.16
CA ASP A 55 36.21 -4.67 4.63
C ASP A 55 35.21 -3.66 5.22
N GLY A 56 33.94 -4.06 5.38
CA GLY A 56 32.93 -3.32 6.13
C GLY A 56 32.06 -2.41 5.27
N THR A 57 31.87 -2.72 4.00
CA THR A 57 30.88 -2.00 3.17
C THR A 57 29.47 -2.43 3.56
N GLU A 58 28.61 -1.46 3.79
CA GLU A 58 27.18 -1.68 3.97
C GLU A 58 26.46 -1.49 2.63
N ASP A 59 25.35 -2.20 2.47
CA ASP A 59 24.43 -1.96 1.37
C ASP A 59 22.99 -1.94 1.88
N THR A 60 22.17 -1.18 1.16
CA THR A 60 20.76 -0.95 1.49
C THR A 60 19.88 -1.19 0.27
N PHE A 61 18.72 -1.78 0.50
CA PHE A 61 17.67 -1.83 -0.51
C PHE A 61 16.34 -1.44 0.12
N ALA A 62 15.46 -0.87 -0.70
CA ALA A 62 14.10 -0.52 -0.33
C ALA A 62 13.11 -1.50 -0.95
N ILE A 63 12.00 -1.74 -0.25
CA ILE A 63 10.85 -2.46 -0.79
C ILE A 63 9.66 -1.51 -0.79
N VAL A 64 9.02 -1.36 -1.96
CA VAL A 64 7.86 -0.51 -2.16
C VAL A 64 6.69 -1.36 -2.60
N LEU A 65 5.52 -1.19 -1.97
CA LEU A 65 4.28 -1.84 -2.42
C LEU A 65 3.71 -1.06 -3.60
N ASN A 66 3.29 -1.76 -4.67
CA ASN A 66 2.78 -1.15 -5.88
C ASN A 66 1.30 -0.73 -5.77
N ALA A 67 0.62 -1.11 -4.69
CA ALA A 67 -0.79 -0.85 -4.41
C ALA A 67 -1.00 -0.65 -2.90
N GLN A 68 -1.95 0.21 -2.51
CA GLN A 68 -2.25 0.48 -1.10
C GLN A 68 -2.92 -0.75 -0.42
N PRO A 69 -2.28 -1.42 0.55
CA PRO A 69 -2.91 -2.57 1.18
C PRO A 69 -4.12 -2.19 2.05
N THR A 70 -5.17 -3.02 2.03
CA THR A 70 -6.35 -2.90 2.93
C THR A 70 -6.23 -3.69 4.23
N SER A 71 -5.18 -4.49 4.35
CA SER A 71 -4.86 -5.32 5.51
C SER A 71 -3.35 -5.42 5.66
N ASN A 72 -2.87 -5.92 6.79
CA ASN A 72 -1.44 -6.08 7.02
C ASN A 72 -0.77 -6.89 5.90
N VAL A 73 0.40 -6.42 5.44
CA VAL A 73 1.29 -7.12 4.52
C VAL A 73 2.49 -7.61 5.30
N GLU A 74 2.79 -8.90 5.17
CA GLU A 74 3.97 -9.52 5.77
C GLU A 74 5.01 -9.80 4.67
N ILE A 75 6.23 -9.30 4.87
CA ILE A 75 7.35 -9.51 3.95
C ILE A 75 8.38 -10.37 4.67
N THR A 76 8.56 -11.60 4.19
CA THR A 76 9.58 -12.52 4.71
C THR A 76 10.82 -12.45 3.84
N ILE A 77 11.96 -12.17 4.48
CA ILE A 77 13.26 -12.13 3.82
C ILE A 77 14.08 -13.32 4.30
N THR A 78 14.49 -14.16 3.36
CA THR A 78 15.34 -15.31 3.63
C THR A 78 16.66 -15.13 2.90
N GLN A 79 17.75 -15.26 3.64
CA GLN A 79 19.08 -15.35 3.05
C GLN A 79 19.47 -16.83 2.97
N PRO A 80 20.09 -17.30 1.86
CA PRO A 80 20.72 -18.61 1.86
C PRO A 80 21.76 -18.63 2.98
N GLN A 81 21.69 -19.63 3.85
CA GLN A 81 22.67 -19.82 4.91
C GLN A 81 24.00 -20.20 4.27
N ASP A 82 24.88 -19.21 4.06
CA ASP A 82 26.31 -19.49 4.02
C ASP A 82 26.83 -19.53 5.46
N VAL A 83 27.69 -20.50 5.72
CA VAL A 83 28.02 -21.02 7.04
C VAL A 83 28.99 -20.09 7.79
N ILE A 84 28.61 -18.84 8.07
CA ILE A 84 29.37 -17.91 8.95
C ILE A 84 28.35 -17.05 9.74
N PRO A 85 28.49 -16.89 11.07
CA PRO A 85 27.50 -16.20 11.89
C PRO A 85 27.70 -14.69 11.78
N VAL A 86 27.08 -14.06 10.79
CA VAL A 86 26.90 -12.60 10.80
C VAL A 86 25.57 -12.30 11.49
N GLU A 87 25.54 -11.34 12.41
CA GLU A 87 24.33 -10.90 13.09
C GLU A 87 23.36 -10.27 12.08
N ASN A 88 22.48 -11.08 11.50
CA ASN A 88 21.36 -10.62 10.69
C ASN A 88 20.40 -9.79 11.57
N GLN A 89 20.59 -8.48 11.62
CA GLN A 89 19.68 -7.52 12.25
C GLN A 89 18.46 -7.33 11.33
N LEU A 90 17.54 -8.32 11.32
CA LEU A 90 16.23 -8.16 10.67
C LEU A 90 15.40 -7.16 11.48
N LEU A 91 15.26 -5.93 10.98
CA LEU A 91 14.34 -4.96 11.57
C LEU A 91 12.92 -5.26 11.08
N ASN A 92 12.09 -5.83 11.95
CA ASN A 92 10.68 -6.09 11.67
C ASN A 92 9.97 -4.72 11.52
N ALA A 93 9.77 -4.26 10.28
CA ALA A 93 9.01 -3.04 10.04
C ALA A 93 7.53 -3.39 9.80
N ASN A 94 6.64 -2.78 10.58
CA ASN A 94 5.21 -2.75 10.28
C ASN A 94 5.04 -1.68 9.18
N ILE A 95 5.11 -2.09 7.92
CA ILE A 95 5.29 -1.17 6.80
C ILE A 95 3.96 -0.48 6.51
N SER A 96 3.80 0.76 6.95
CA SER A 96 2.74 1.62 6.41
C SER A 96 3.19 2.44 5.21
N ASP A 97 4.50 2.67 5.00
CA ASP A 97 4.97 3.39 3.79
C ASP A 97 6.39 3.05 3.28
N GLU A 98 7.43 2.80 4.09
CA GLU A 98 8.77 2.41 3.57
C GLU A 98 9.54 1.56 4.60
N ALA A 99 10.35 0.60 4.12
CA ALA A 99 11.31 -0.13 4.95
C ALA A 99 12.69 -0.20 4.30
N SER A 100 13.70 0.09 5.11
CA SER A 100 15.12 -0.02 4.79
C SER A 100 15.75 -1.17 5.57
N ILE A 101 16.51 -2.02 4.90
CA ILE A 101 17.29 -3.10 5.52
C ILE A 101 18.78 -2.85 5.25
N SER A 102 19.60 -3.01 6.28
CA SER A 102 21.06 -2.90 6.19
C SER A 102 21.67 -4.30 6.25
N ILE A 103 22.56 -4.62 5.30
CA ILE A 103 23.38 -5.83 5.35
C ILE A 103 24.79 -5.40 5.75
N GLN A 104 25.32 -5.99 6.82
CA GLN A 104 26.72 -5.88 7.23
C GLN A 104 27.41 -7.22 7.00
N HIS A 105 28.71 -7.20 6.71
CA HIS A 105 29.56 -8.38 6.75
C HIS A 105 30.08 -8.62 8.18
#